data_AF-A0A1B6EGC5-F1
#
_entry.id   AF-A0A1B6EGC5-F1
#
_cell.length_a   1.000
_cell.length_b   1.000
_cell.length_c   1.000
_cell.angle_alpha   90.00
_cell.angle_beta   90.00
_cell.angle_gamma   90.00
#
_symmetry.space_group_name_H-M   'P 1'
#
loop_
_entity.id
_entity.type
_entity.pdbx_description
1 polymer ?
#
loop_
_entity_poly.entity_id
_entity_poly.type
_entity_poly.pdbx_seq_one_letter_code
_entity_poly.pdbx_strand_id
1 'polypeptide(L)'
;MHVFWKIIPLLLCILAGFCTLKSDCLSFEKYHSYEEMTQFLQNISKQNSNIASLYTIGKSVLGRELWVMNITGNTSSNFDKPNVKLVANIHGNEVVGHELLLHFIEFLVMNYKVDNRVIALLDYAQVHIMPSINPDGYDVTMKEYRPDDKSKCISARKGRYNVNEQDLNRNFPDCFTFNPSPEQIETIAIKNWMKHVPFVLSASLHGGALVASYPYDNSPENNIDQKNRPWTTPDDDVFKHLALTYSKTHPTMNKGESCQNSNPFKEGITNGAEWYIVKGNSSIM
;
A
#
# COMPACT_ATOMS: atom_id res chain seq x y z
N MET A 1 53.53 -39.29 0.04
CA MET A 1 52.50 -39.55 1.07
C MET A 1 53.11 -39.12 2.40
N HIS A 2 52.74 -38.06 3.11
CA HIS A 2 51.41 -37.58 3.47
C HIS A 2 51.45 -36.07 3.72
N VAL A 3 50.83 -35.29 2.84
CA VAL A 3 50.39 -33.91 3.13
C VAL A 3 48.87 -33.98 3.25
N PHE A 4 48.37 -34.49 4.39
CA PHE A 4 46.92 -34.74 4.54
C PHE A 4 46.35 -34.42 5.94
N TRP A 5 47.08 -33.67 6.77
CA TRP A 5 46.61 -33.37 8.14
C TRP A 5 46.58 -31.88 8.50
N LYS A 6 46.50 -30.98 7.50
CA LYS A 6 46.34 -29.53 7.74
C LYS A 6 45.13 -28.87 7.03
N ILE A 7 44.15 -29.64 6.55
CA ILE A 7 42.96 -29.10 5.87
C ILE A 7 41.66 -29.26 6.69
N ILE A 8 41.72 -29.84 7.90
CA ILE A 8 40.50 -30.11 8.69
C ILE A 8 39.99 -28.94 9.56
N PRO A 9 40.71 -27.81 9.79
CA PRO A 9 40.07 -26.60 10.35
C PRO A 9 39.51 -25.64 9.30
N LEU A 10 39.85 -25.78 8.01
CA LEU A 10 39.40 -24.84 6.97
C LEU A 10 38.07 -25.20 6.29
N LEU A 11 37.58 -26.43 6.47
CA LEU A 11 36.27 -26.84 5.92
C LEU A 11 35.09 -26.61 6.86
N LEU A 12 35.33 -26.26 8.13
CA LEU A 12 34.27 -25.96 9.10
C LEU A 12 33.90 -24.47 9.18
N CYS A 13 34.69 -23.58 8.55
CA CYS A 13 34.36 -22.15 8.44
C CYS A 13 33.67 -21.76 7.12
N ILE A 14 33.44 -22.71 6.19
CA ILE A 14 32.76 -22.43 4.90
C ILE A 14 31.28 -22.86 4.91
N LEU A 15 30.82 -23.53 5.97
CA LEU A 15 29.40 -23.87 6.19
C LEU A 15 28.71 -23.02 7.27
N ALA A 16 29.36 -21.96 7.75
CA ALA A 16 28.79 -20.99 8.70
C ALA A 16 28.42 -19.64 8.04
N GLY A 17 28.35 -19.58 6.71
CA GLY A 17 27.94 -18.39 5.95
C GLY A 17 26.51 -18.44 5.42
N PHE A 18 25.77 -19.54 5.64
CA PHE A 18 24.38 -19.66 5.23
C PHE A 18 23.46 -19.34 6.41
N CYS A 19 22.97 -18.09 6.39
CA CYS A 19 21.70 -17.69 6.98
C CYS A 19 21.50 -18.01 8.47
N THR A 20 22.09 -17.19 9.35
CA THR A 20 21.58 -17.00 10.72
C THR A 20 20.59 -15.84 10.75
N LEU A 21 19.53 -15.88 9.95
CA LEU A 21 18.39 -14.96 10.07
C LEU A 21 17.11 -15.70 9.71
N LYS A 22 16.66 -16.58 10.60
CA LYS A 22 15.34 -17.25 10.48
C LYS A 22 14.27 -16.61 11.39
N SER A 23 14.60 -15.50 12.07
CA SER A 23 13.73 -14.81 13.02
C SER A 23 13.18 -13.46 12.55
N ASP A 24 13.60 -12.97 11.39
CA ASP A 24 13.34 -11.58 10.97
C ASP A 24 12.38 -11.47 9.76
N CYS A 25 11.89 -12.60 9.23
CA CYS A 25 10.91 -12.58 8.15
C CYS A 25 9.49 -12.36 8.68
N LEU A 26 8.69 -11.57 7.97
CA LEU A 26 7.28 -11.37 8.32
C LEU A 26 6.50 -12.68 8.18
N SER A 27 5.63 -12.96 9.14
CA SER A 27 4.78 -14.15 9.08
C SER A 27 3.47 -13.84 8.35
N PHE A 28 3.13 -14.66 7.34
CA PHE A 28 1.81 -14.65 6.71
C PHE A 28 0.69 -15.20 7.60
N GLU A 29 1.01 -15.74 8.78
CA GLU A 29 0.05 -16.39 9.67
C GLU A 29 -0.62 -15.42 10.66
N LYS A 30 -0.19 -14.16 10.70
CA LYS A 30 -0.76 -13.13 11.58
C LYS A 30 -0.79 -11.76 10.93
N TYR A 31 -1.59 -10.87 11.51
CA TYR A 31 -1.54 -9.44 11.28
C TYR A 31 -0.56 -8.78 12.25
N HIS A 32 0.17 -7.76 11.80
CA HIS A 32 1.20 -7.09 12.58
C HIS A 32 0.65 -5.84 13.27
N SER A 33 0.89 -5.69 14.57
CA SER A 33 0.49 -4.47 15.29
C SER A 33 1.26 -3.23 14.80
N TYR A 34 0.83 -2.03 15.20
CA TYR A 34 1.57 -0.80 14.89
C TYR A 34 3.03 -0.86 15.40
N GLU A 35 3.25 -1.44 16.58
CA GLU A 35 4.56 -1.62 17.19
C GLU A 35 5.41 -2.64 16.41
N GLU A 36 4.83 -3.77 16.04
CA GLU A 36 5.52 -4.81 15.24
C GLU A 36 5.88 -4.28 13.85
N MET A 37 4.94 -3.59 13.18
CA MET A 37 5.18 -2.90 11.92
C MET A 37 6.32 -1.88 12.07
N THR A 38 6.27 -1.04 13.10
CA THR A 38 7.29 0.00 13.33
C THR A 38 8.67 -0.63 13.51
N GLN A 39 8.78 -1.68 14.33
CA GLN A 39 10.03 -2.40 14.54
C GLN A 39 10.55 -3.04 13.26
N PHE A 40 9.66 -3.69 12.49
CA PHE A 40 9.99 -4.26 11.19
C PHE A 40 10.57 -3.20 10.24
N LEU A 41 9.88 -2.07 10.04
CA LEU A 41 10.32 -1.01 9.13
C LEU A 41 11.67 -0.41 9.56
N GLN A 42 11.86 -0.17 10.86
CA GLN A 42 13.13 0.33 11.40
C GLN A 42 14.27 -0.66 11.17
N ASN A 43 14.02 -1.96 11.36
CA ASN A 43 15.01 -3.01 11.12
C ASN A 43 15.37 -3.11 9.64
N ILE A 44 14.38 -3.10 8.74
CA ILE A 44 14.63 -3.13 7.28
C ILE A 44 15.51 -1.95 6.85
N SER A 45 15.19 -0.73 7.28
CA SER A 45 15.99 0.45 6.91
C SER A 45 17.41 0.38 7.49
N LYS A 46 17.57 -0.13 8.72
CA LYS A 46 18.89 -0.29 9.35
C LYS A 46 19.74 -1.35 8.64
N GLN A 47 19.16 -2.49 8.31
CA GLN A 47 19.86 -3.62 7.68
C GLN A 47 20.16 -3.39 6.20
N ASN A 48 19.35 -2.57 5.52
CA ASN A 48 19.43 -2.33 4.07
C ASN A 48 19.65 -0.84 3.75
N SER A 49 20.41 -0.14 4.58
CA SER A 49 20.60 1.33 4.51
C SER A 49 21.19 1.83 3.17
N ASN A 50 21.74 0.94 2.36
CA ASN A 50 22.23 1.24 1.01
C ASN A 50 21.12 1.41 -0.04
N ILE A 51 19.90 0.92 0.23
CA ILE A 51 18.75 1.01 -0.68
C ILE A 51 17.43 1.40 -0.01
N ALA A 52 17.34 1.33 1.31
CA ALA A 52 16.10 1.53 2.07
C ALA A 52 16.26 2.64 3.11
N SER A 53 15.35 3.61 3.05
CA SER A 53 15.28 4.76 3.96
C SER A 53 13.88 4.89 4.53
N LEU A 54 13.78 4.86 5.86
CA LEU A 54 12.53 5.07 6.58
C LEU A 54 12.38 6.53 6.98
N TYR A 55 11.22 7.12 6.72
CA TYR A 55 10.86 8.45 7.19
C TYR A 55 9.38 8.51 7.59
N THR A 56 8.98 9.63 8.21
CA THR A 56 7.60 9.89 8.63
C THR A 56 7.10 11.13 7.90
N ILE A 57 5.82 11.15 7.52
CA ILE A 57 5.16 12.30 6.89
C ILE A 57 4.33 13.13 7.87
N GLY A 58 4.25 12.69 9.13
CA GLY A 58 3.41 13.29 10.16
C GLY A 58 3.00 12.26 11.20
N LYS A 59 1.96 12.60 11.98
CA LYS A 59 1.42 11.71 13.01
C LYS A 59 -0.09 11.55 12.85
N SER A 60 -0.61 10.42 13.29
CA SER A 60 -2.05 10.20 13.50
C SER A 60 -2.55 10.99 14.71
N VAL A 61 -3.88 11.05 14.89
CA VAL A 61 -4.51 11.76 16.02
C VAL A 61 -3.98 11.30 17.38
N LEU A 62 -3.68 10.01 17.54
CA LEU A 62 -3.10 9.46 18.78
C LEU A 62 -1.56 9.53 18.83
N GLY A 63 -0.92 10.25 17.90
CA GLY A 63 0.51 10.51 17.91
C GLY A 63 1.37 9.39 17.31
N ARG A 64 0.77 8.43 16.58
CA ARG A 64 1.49 7.37 15.87
C ARG A 64 2.13 7.93 14.61
N GLU A 65 3.36 7.53 14.33
CA GLU A 65 4.10 7.96 13.15
C GLU A 65 3.44 7.42 11.87
N LEU A 66 3.32 8.29 10.86
CA LEU A 66 2.85 7.93 9.54
C LEU A 66 4.06 7.50 8.69
N TRP A 67 4.47 6.26 8.90
CA TRP A 67 5.69 5.69 8.32
C TRP A 67 5.63 5.50 6.82
N VAL A 68 6.71 5.86 6.14
CA VAL A 68 6.94 5.59 4.72
C VAL A 68 8.33 5.02 4.52
N MET A 69 8.40 3.88 3.85
CA MET A 69 9.64 3.26 3.41
C MET A 69 9.93 3.69 1.97
N ASN A 70 11.02 4.42 1.74
CA ASN A 70 11.55 4.67 0.40
C ASN A 70 12.61 3.63 0.07
N ILE A 71 12.39 2.89 -1.02
CA ILE A 71 13.31 1.87 -1.54
C ILE A 71 13.74 2.26 -2.95
N THR A 72 15.04 2.38 -3.16
CA THR A 72 15.64 2.75 -4.46
C THR A 72 17.05 2.17 -4.57
N GLY A 73 17.42 1.74 -5.77
CA GLY A 73 18.74 1.24 -6.10
C GLY A 73 19.80 2.34 -6.06
N ASN A 74 21.06 1.97 -5.81
CA ASN A 74 22.16 2.93 -5.71
C ASN A 74 22.78 3.17 -7.11
N THR A 75 22.15 4.03 -7.91
CA THR A 75 22.70 4.50 -9.19
C THR A 75 23.29 5.91 -9.02
N SER A 76 24.16 6.33 -9.94
CA SER A 76 24.95 7.57 -9.84
C SER A 76 24.14 8.87 -9.72
N SER A 77 22.82 8.85 -9.96
CA SER A 77 21.91 9.97 -9.71
C SER A 77 20.49 9.47 -9.43
N ASN A 78 19.91 9.89 -8.30
CA ASN A 78 18.49 9.66 -8.00
C ASN A 78 17.57 10.75 -8.59
N PHE A 79 18.12 11.87 -9.11
CA PHE A 79 17.31 12.99 -9.63
C PHE A 79 16.48 12.61 -10.86
N ASP A 80 16.92 11.63 -11.63
CA ASP A 80 16.24 11.19 -12.87
C ASP A 80 15.23 10.05 -12.64
N LYS A 81 15.07 9.59 -11.39
CA LYS A 81 14.20 8.45 -11.08
C LYS A 81 12.78 8.93 -10.75
N PRO A 82 11.74 8.47 -11.47
CA PRO A 82 10.35 8.72 -11.10
C PRO A 82 10.03 8.23 -9.68
N ASN A 83 9.27 9.04 -8.94
CA ASN A 83 8.74 8.63 -7.64
C ASN A 83 7.39 7.93 -7.82
N VAL A 84 7.27 6.72 -7.30
CA VAL A 84 6.03 5.93 -7.28
C VAL A 84 5.60 5.77 -5.83
N LYS A 85 4.32 5.99 -5.52
CA LYS A 85 3.78 5.78 -4.15
C LYS A 85 2.75 4.67 -4.10
N LEU A 86 2.94 3.72 -3.19
CA LEU A 86 1.95 2.73 -2.82
C LEU A 86 1.50 3.01 -1.39
N VAL A 87 0.19 3.18 -1.21
CA VAL A 87 -0.39 3.46 0.10
C VAL A 87 -1.49 2.45 0.42
N ALA A 88 -1.72 2.18 1.69
CA ALA A 88 -2.79 1.28 2.12
C ALA A 88 -3.41 1.72 3.43
N ASN A 89 -4.53 1.06 3.78
CA ASN A 89 -5.12 1.11 5.11
C ASN A 89 -5.47 2.54 5.57
N ILE A 90 -5.98 3.34 4.62
CA ILE A 90 -6.69 4.60 4.91
C ILE A 90 -8.00 4.36 5.65
N HIS A 91 -8.64 3.22 5.40
CA HIS A 91 -9.62 2.64 6.28
C HIS A 91 -8.93 1.59 7.15
N GLY A 92 -8.93 1.78 8.46
CA GLY A 92 -8.17 0.95 9.38
C GLY A 92 -8.60 -0.52 9.39
N ASN A 93 -9.86 -0.82 9.05
CA ASN A 93 -10.39 -2.18 8.97
C ASN A 93 -10.16 -2.88 7.61
N GLU A 94 -9.56 -2.20 6.63
CA GLU A 94 -9.19 -2.76 5.33
C GLU A 94 -7.72 -3.22 5.38
N VAL A 95 -7.50 -4.38 6.02
CA VAL A 95 -6.17 -4.82 6.49
C VAL A 95 -5.31 -5.48 5.41
N VAL A 96 -5.89 -6.09 4.37
CA VAL A 96 -5.10 -6.86 3.38
C VAL A 96 -4.01 -6.01 2.72
N GLY A 97 -4.33 -4.77 2.32
CA GLY A 97 -3.35 -3.86 1.75
C GLY A 97 -2.20 -3.51 2.70
N HIS A 98 -2.46 -3.43 4.00
CA HIS A 98 -1.45 -3.17 5.04
C HIS A 98 -0.35 -4.23 4.99
N GLU A 99 -0.74 -5.50 5.14
CA GLU A 99 0.21 -6.63 5.14
C GLU A 99 0.88 -6.84 3.79
N LEU A 100 0.13 -6.67 2.69
CA LEU A 100 0.69 -6.79 1.35
C LEU A 100 1.84 -5.80 1.14
N LEU A 101 1.72 -4.56 1.62
CA LEU A 101 2.79 -3.59 1.50
C LEU A 101 3.99 -3.90 2.41
N LEU A 102 3.78 -4.48 3.60
CA LEU A 102 4.88 -4.93 4.46
C LEU A 102 5.67 -6.08 3.82
N HIS A 103 4.98 -7.09 3.30
CA HIS A 103 5.61 -8.18 2.56
C HIS A 103 6.22 -7.71 1.24
N PHE A 104 5.66 -6.69 0.58
CA PHE A 104 6.26 -6.12 -0.62
C PHE A 104 7.58 -5.38 -0.30
N ILE A 105 7.65 -4.65 0.81
CA ILE A 105 8.90 -4.05 1.31
C ILE A 105 9.96 -5.14 1.52
N GLU A 106 9.61 -6.21 2.25
CA GLU A 106 10.50 -7.36 2.48
C GLU A 106 10.96 -7.98 1.15
N PHE A 107 10.03 -8.25 0.24
CA PHE A 107 10.31 -8.82 -1.06
C PHE A 107 11.30 -7.97 -1.87
N LEU A 108 11.11 -6.65 -1.92
CA LEU A 108 11.98 -5.75 -2.66
C LEU A 108 13.41 -5.75 -2.12
N VAL A 109 13.59 -5.63 -0.80
CA VAL A 109 14.94 -5.57 -0.22
C VAL A 109 15.67 -6.93 -0.31
N MET A 110 14.95 -8.04 -0.10
CA MET A 110 15.54 -9.37 -0.19
C MET A 110 15.94 -9.76 -1.62
N ASN A 111 15.26 -9.22 -2.63
CA ASN A 111 15.46 -9.61 -4.02
C ASN A 111 16.23 -8.60 -4.87
N TYR A 112 16.63 -7.44 -4.33
CA TYR A 112 17.39 -6.43 -5.08
C TYR A 112 18.75 -6.92 -5.62
N LYS A 113 19.31 -8.03 -5.13
CA LYS A 113 20.55 -8.62 -5.68
C LYS A 113 20.32 -9.98 -6.35
N VAL A 114 19.07 -10.38 -6.54
CA VAL A 114 18.69 -11.74 -6.95
C VAL A 114 17.76 -11.72 -8.16
N ASP A 115 16.70 -10.91 -8.13
CA ASP A 115 15.70 -10.86 -9.20
C ASP A 115 15.94 -9.65 -10.12
N ASN A 116 16.23 -9.92 -11.40
CA ASN A 116 16.46 -8.90 -12.42
C ASN A 116 15.31 -7.90 -12.56
N ARG A 117 14.07 -8.30 -12.27
CA ARG A 117 12.90 -7.41 -12.32
C ARG A 117 12.91 -6.43 -11.15
N VAL A 118 13.32 -6.88 -9.96
CA VAL A 118 13.44 -6.02 -8.77
C VAL A 118 14.63 -5.09 -8.92
N ILE A 119 15.76 -5.59 -9.43
CA ILE A 119 16.92 -4.76 -9.80
C ILE A 119 16.48 -3.64 -10.75
N ALA A 120 15.86 -3.99 -11.87
CA ALA A 120 15.40 -3.02 -12.85
C ALA A 120 14.41 -2.01 -12.24
N LEU A 121 13.42 -2.48 -11.46
CA LEU A 121 12.46 -1.59 -10.81
C LEU A 121 13.15 -0.55 -9.93
N LEU A 122 14.06 -0.97 -9.04
CA LEU A 122 14.69 -0.07 -8.07
C LEU A 122 15.82 0.77 -8.67
N ASP A 123 16.47 0.28 -9.74
CA ASP A 123 17.47 1.07 -10.46
C ASP A 123 16.86 2.21 -11.28
N TYR A 124 15.60 2.06 -11.71
CA TYR A 124 14.89 3.05 -12.53
C TYR A 124 13.78 3.82 -11.81
N ALA A 125 13.40 3.48 -10.58
CA ALA A 125 12.35 4.18 -9.85
C ALA A 125 12.66 4.31 -8.35
N GLN A 126 12.07 5.33 -7.72
CA GLN A 126 12.00 5.49 -6.27
C GLN A 126 10.64 5.02 -5.80
N VAL A 127 10.60 3.94 -5.02
CA VAL A 127 9.34 3.33 -4.57
C VAL A 127 9.09 3.71 -3.12
N HIS A 128 8.08 4.54 -2.89
CA HIS A 128 7.66 4.97 -1.56
C HIS A 128 6.44 4.15 -1.12
N ILE A 129 6.57 3.45 0.00
CA ILE A 129 5.56 2.51 0.47
C ILE A 129 5.08 2.94 1.86
N MET A 130 3.78 3.20 1.97
CA MET A 130 3.10 3.60 3.21
C MET A 130 2.08 2.52 3.62
N PRO A 131 2.43 1.62 4.54
CA PRO A 131 1.56 0.50 4.90
C PRO A 131 0.27 0.90 5.62
N SER A 132 0.26 2.03 6.35
CA SER A 132 -0.93 2.49 7.07
C SER A 132 -1.05 4.01 7.10
N ILE A 133 -2.11 4.52 6.46
CA ILE A 133 -2.55 5.92 6.60
C ILE A 133 -3.34 6.13 7.90
N ASN A 134 -4.12 5.14 8.34
CA ASN A 134 -4.95 5.21 9.54
C ASN A 134 -4.55 4.15 10.58
N PRO A 135 -3.36 4.28 11.21
CA PRO A 135 -2.91 3.31 12.20
C PRO A 135 -3.80 3.28 13.46
N ASP A 136 -4.52 4.37 13.73
CA ASP A 136 -5.43 4.45 14.88
C ASP A 136 -6.71 3.63 14.68
N GLY A 137 -7.34 3.74 13.51
CA GLY A 137 -8.47 2.89 13.14
C GLY A 137 -8.07 1.41 13.01
N TYR A 138 -6.83 1.15 12.56
CA TYR A 138 -6.28 -0.19 12.49
C TYR A 138 -6.14 -0.84 13.88
N ASP A 139 -5.62 -0.10 14.87
CA ASP A 139 -5.51 -0.61 16.25
C ASP A 139 -6.89 -0.97 16.86
N VAL A 140 -7.94 -0.20 16.53
CA VAL A 140 -9.32 -0.56 16.90
C VAL A 140 -9.75 -1.88 16.26
N THR A 141 -9.44 -2.07 14.98
CA THR A 141 -9.71 -3.30 14.23
C THR A 141 -9.01 -4.50 14.86
N MET A 142 -7.73 -4.36 15.20
CA MET A 142 -6.91 -5.43 15.76
C MET A 142 -7.38 -5.91 17.14
N LYS A 143 -7.93 -5.02 17.96
CA LYS A 143 -8.53 -5.39 19.27
C LYS A 143 -9.79 -6.25 19.12
N GLU A 144 -10.50 -6.11 18.00
CA GLU A 144 -11.69 -6.92 17.70
C GLU A 144 -11.39 -8.20 16.95
N TYR A 145 -10.29 -8.25 16.23
CA TYR A 145 -9.93 -9.40 15.42
C TYR A 145 -9.87 -10.68 16.28
N ARG A 146 -10.52 -11.74 15.81
CA ARG A 146 -10.53 -13.06 16.43
C ARG A 146 -10.02 -14.06 15.38
N PRO A 147 -8.73 -14.45 15.43
CA PRO A 147 -8.13 -15.30 14.40
C PRO A 147 -8.82 -16.67 14.27
N ASP A 148 -9.43 -17.16 15.36
CA ASP A 148 -10.16 -18.43 15.39
C ASP A 148 -11.57 -18.34 14.77
N ASP A 149 -12.11 -17.13 14.58
CA ASP A 149 -13.45 -16.91 14.01
C ASP A 149 -13.35 -16.38 12.56
N LYS A 150 -13.05 -17.30 11.63
CA LYS A 150 -13.02 -17.03 10.18
C LYS A 150 -14.42 -16.85 9.58
N SER A 151 -15.48 -17.00 10.37
CA SER A 151 -16.87 -16.97 9.87
C SER A 151 -17.40 -15.54 9.66
N LYS A 152 -16.69 -14.53 10.14
CA LYS A 152 -17.14 -13.14 10.08
C LYS A 152 -16.05 -12.21 9.56
N CYS A 153 -16.37 -11.50 8.47
CA CYS A 153 -15.69 -10.26 8.15
C CYS A 153 -15.90 -9.27 9.31
N ILE A 154 -14.88 -8.48 9.63
CA ILE A 154 -14.99 -7.40 10.61
C ILE A 154 -16.07 -6.42 10.15
N SER A 155 -16.79 -5.83 11.11
CA SER A 155 -17.81 -4.81 10.83
C SER A 155 -17.32 -3.75 9.85
N ALA A 156 -18.14 -3.42 8.85
CA ALA A 156 -17.80 -2.44 7.82
C ALA A 156 -17.45 -1.05 8.37
N ARG A 157 -17.89 -0.72 9.59
CA ARG A 157 -17.67 0.59 10.21
C ARG A 157 -16.61 0.60 11.31
N LYS A 158 -16.46 -0.48 12.07
CA LYS A 158 -15.57 -0.46 13.23
C LYS A 158 -14.12 -0.48 12.78
N GLY A 159 -13.34 0.51 13.22
CA GLY A 159 -11.95 0.71 12.79
C GLY A 159 -11.78 1.31 11.39
N ARG A 160 -12.87 1.60 10.66
CA ARG A 160 -12.81 2.24 9.34
C ARG A 160 -12.32 3.69 9.43
N TYR A 161 -12.97 4.47 10.26
CA TYR A 161 -12.74 5.92 10.40
C TYR A 161 -11.46 6.21 11.20
N ASN A 162 -10.97 7.45 11.13
CA ASN A 162 -9.95 7.90 12.07
C ASN A 162 -10.56 8.13 13.47
N VAL A 163 -9.75 8.59 14.42
CA VAL A 163 -10.14 8.79 15.83
C VAL A 163 -11.27 9.81 15.99
N ASN A 164 -11.36 10.79 15.10
CA ASN A 164 -12.40 11.82 15.12
C ASN A 164 -13.66 11.40 14.34
N GLU A 165 -13.82 10.10 14.08
CA GLU A 165 -14.93 9.49 13.34
C GLU A 165 -15.09 10.05 11.91
N GLN A 166 -13.99 10.53 11.30
CA GLN A 166 -13.98 10.99 9.92
C GLN A 166 -13.52 9.90 8.96
N ASP A 167 -14.19 9.81 7.81
CA ASP A 167 -13.73 8.96 6.70
C ASP A 167 -12.62 9.70 5.97
N LEU A 168 -11.38 9.25 6.14
CA LEU A 168 -10.21 9.88 5.51
C LEU A 168 -10.32 9.85 3.98
N ASN A 169 -11.02 8.86 3.39
CA ASN A 169 -11.28 8.80 1.96
C ASN A 169 -12.53 9.61 1.54
N ARG A 170 -13.02 10.49 2.40
CA ARG A 170 -14.00 11.55 2.12
C ARG A 170 -13.51 12.91 2.57
N ASN A 171 -12.26 13.03 2.99
CA ASN A 171 -11.73 14.19 3.69
C ASN A 171 -10.81 15.06 2.84
N PHE A 172 -10.50 14.64 1.60
CA PHE A 172 -9.68 15.43 0.69
C PHE A 172 -10.52 16.51 -0.01
N PRO A 173 -9.89 17.61 -0.48
CA PRO A 173 -10.51 18.54 -1.42
C PRO A 173 -11.07 17.81 -2.65
N ASP A 174 -12.25 18.21 -3.09
CA ASP A 174 -12.93 17.62 -4.24
C ASP A 174 -12.96 18.62 -5.42
N CYS A 175 -12.75 18.12 -6.64
CA CYS A 175 -12.64 18.96 -7.82
C CYS A 175 -14.01 19.37 -8.43
N PHE A 176 -15.10 18.76 -7.98
CA PHE A 176 -16.46 19.05 -8.46
C PHE A 176 -17.31 19.78 -7.44
N THR A 177 -17.05 19.57 -6.16
CA THR A 177 -17.92 20.00 -5.06
C THR A 177 -17.12 20.53 -3.88
N PHE A 178 -17.68 21.47 -3.13
CA PHE A 178 -17.06 21.90 -1.88
C PHE A 178 -17.18 20.78 -0.83
N ASN A 179 -16.06 20.42 -0.20
CA ASN A 179 -16.03 19.48 0.91
C ASN A 179 -16.02 20.26 2.25
N PRO A 180 -17.13 20.27 3.02
CA PRO A 180 -17.21 21.02 4.28
C PRO A 180 -16.54 20.31 5.46
N SER A 181 -16.09 19.06 5.28
CA SER A 181 -15.53 18.25 6.36
C SER A 181 -14.23 18.88 6.89
N PRO A 182 -14.04 19.01 8.22
CA PRO A 182 -12.78 19.49 8.78
C PRO A 182 -11.61 18.60 8.34
N GLU A 183 -10.55 19.18 7.81
CA GLU A 183 -9.38 18.41 7.39
C GLU A 183 -8.73 17.71 8.60
N GLN A 184 -8.47 16.41 8.45
CA GLN A 184 -7.83 15.58 9.45
C GLN A 184 -6.31 15.66 9.31
N ILE A 185 -5.60 15.41 10.40
CA ILE A 185 -4.14 15.55 10.40
C ILE A 185 -3.45 14.51 9.52
N GLU A 186 -4.04 13.32 9.38
CA GLU A 186 -3.60 12.31 8.42
C GLU A 186 -3.75 12.80 6.97
N THR A 187 -4.89 13.41 6.64
CA THR A 187 -5.15 14.00 5.32
C THR A 187 -4.18 15.13 5.01
N ILE A 188 -3.92 16.02 5.98
CA ILE A 188 -2.97 17.12 5.85
C ILE A 188 -1.55 16.58 5.61
N ALA A 189 -1.14 15.53 6.34
CA ALA A 189 0.15 14.89 6.15
C ALA A 189 0.33 14.35 4.72
N ILE A 190 -0.69 13.65 4.19
CA ILE A 190 -0.67 13.14 2.80
C ILE A 190 -0.60 14.29 1.78
N LYS A 191 -1.46 15.31 1.93
CA LYS A 191 -1.45 16.49 1.04
C LYS A 191 -0.09 17.17 1.02
N ASN A 192 0.54 17.33 2.18
CA ASN A 192 1.85 17.94 2.28
C ASN A 192 2.91 17.03 1.66
N TRP A 193 2.90 15.73 1.95
CA TRP A 193 3.83 14.79 1.36
C TRP A 193 3.85 14.85 -0.17
N MET A 194 2.66 14.86 -0.77
CA MET A 194 2.52 14.95 -2.22
C MET A 194 2.97 16.28 -2.84
N LYS A 195 2.90 17.38 -2.09
CA LYS A 195 3.43 18.67 -2.55
C LYS A 195 4.96 18.70 -2.57
N HIS A 196 5.61 17.88 -1.75
CA HIS A 196 7.06 17.88 -1.59
C HIS A 196 7.77 16.85 -2.46
N VAL A 197 7.10 15.74 -2.79
CA VAL A 197 7.68 14.68 -3.63
C VAL A 197 6.93 14.62 -4.97
N PRO A 198 7.63 14.77 -6.11
CA PRO A 198 7.00 14.74 -7.43
C PRO A 198 6.67 13.30 -7.83
N PHE A 199 5.51 12.80 -7.37
CA PHE A 199 5.00 11.49 -7.71
C PHE A 199 4.45 11.44 -9.14
N VAL A 200 4.77 10.36 -9.86
CA VAL A 200 4.30 10.13 -11.24
C VAL A 200 3.23 9.03 -11.33
N LEU A 201 3.23 8.10 -10.38
CA LEU A 201 2.29 6.98 -10.32
C LEU A 201 1.93 6.68 -8.87
N SER A 202 0.66 6.34 -8.64
CA SER A 202 0.17 5.93 -7.34
C SER A 202 -0.86 4.81 -7.42
N ALA A 203 -0.91 4.00 -6.36
CA ALA A 203 -2.06 3.15 -6.05
C ALA A 203 -2.37 3.20 -4.55
N SER A 204 -3.67 3.25 -4.21
CA SER A 204 -4.20 3.11 -2.86
C SER A 204 -4.90 1.75 -2.72
N LEU A 205 -4.46 0.92 -1.77
CA LEU A 205 -5.01 -0.41 -1.56
C LEU A 205 -6.16 -0.38 -0.54
N HIS A 206 -7.28 -0.98 -0.93
CA HIS A 206 -8.53 -1.04 -0.19
C HIS A 206 -9.03 -2.48 -0.05
N GLY A 207 -9.97 -2.68 0.87
CA GLY A 207 -10.67 -3.94 1.09
C GLY A 207 -12.19 -3.77 1.01
N GLY A 208 -12.91 -4.87 0.76
CA GLY A 208 -14.38 -4.90 0.68
C GLY A 208 -14.94 -5.21 -0.70
N ALA A 209 -14.14 -5.07 -1.76
CA ALA A 209 -14.43 -5.55 -3.12
C ALA A 209 -13.15 -6.06 -3.78
N LEU A 210 -13.28 -6.79 -4.89
CA LEU A 210 -12.17 -7.27 -5.69
C LEU A 210 -12.21 -6.63 -7.08
N VAL A 211 -11.66 -5.43 -7.20
CA VAL A 211 -11.66 -4.63 -8.43
C VAL A 211 -10.55 -3.59 -8.40
N ALA A 212 -10.00 -3.23 -9.57
CA ALA A 212 -9.17 -2.04 -9.73
C ALA A 212 -10.03 -0.84 -10.18
N SER A 213 -10.34 0.05 -9.24
CA SER A 213 -11.07 1.30 -9.51
C SER A 213 -10.13 2.37 -10.05
N TYR A 214 -10.56 3.15 -11.04
CA TYR A 214 -9.79 4.26 -11.60
C TYR A 214 -10.61 5.56 -11.71
N PRO A 215 -9.96 6.74 -11.74
CA PRO A 215 -10.64 8.03 -11.74
C PRO A 215 -11.55 8.28 -12.96
N TYR A 216 -12.49 9.24 -12.86
CA TYR A 216 -12.84 9.98 -11.63
C TYR A 216 -13.75 9.16 -10.71
N ASP A 217 -13.71 9.45 -9.41
CA ASP A 217 -14.64 8.85 -8.43
C ASP A 217 -15.89 9.71 -8.15
N ASN A 218 -15.96 10.92 -8.71
CA ASN A 218 -17.08 11.84 -8.53
C ASN A 218 -17.43 12.52 -9.86
N SER A 219 -18.58 13.20 -9.89
CA SER A 219 -19.11 13.93 -11.03
C SER A 219 -19.81 15.22 -10.56
N PRO A 220 -20.00 16.23 -11.44
CA PRO A 220 -20.75 17.45 -11.10
C PRO A 220 -22.18 17.19 -10.57
N GLU A 221 -22.62 17.92 -9.53
CA GLU A 221 -23.88 17.68 -8.78
C GLU A 221 -25.17 17.83 -9.59
N ASN A 222 -25.16 18.60 -10.69
CA ASN A 222 -26.38 18.89 -11.46
C ASN A 222 -26.84 17.72 -12.37
N ASN A 223 -26.23 16.54 -12.28
CA ASN A 223 -26.51 15.38 -13.13
C ASN A 223 -27.23 14.26 -12.35
N ILE A 224 -28.48 14.54 -11.93
CA ILE A 224 -29.33 13.65 -11.11
C ILE A 224 -29.62 12.27 -11.77
N ASP A 225 -29.39 12.12 -13.07
CA ASP A 225 -29.69 10.90 -13.86
C ASP A 225 -28.53 9.89 -14.00
N GLN A 226 -27.43 10.01 -13.25
CA GLN A 226 -26.17 9.28 -13.54
C GLN A 226 -25.76 8.17 -12.55
N LYS A 227 -26.67 7.50 -11.84
CA LYS A 227 -26.28 6.23 -11.19
C LYS A 227 -25.77 5.26 -12.27
N ASN A 228 -24.60 4.67 -12.05
CA ASN A 228 -23.96 3.70 -12.97
C ASN A 228 -23.52 4.29 -14.32
N ARG A 229 -23.04 5.54 -14.37
CA ARG A 229 -22.37 6.09 -15.56
C ARG A 229 -20.93 6.49 -15.27
N PRO A 230 -19.99 6.20 -16.17
CA PRO A 230 -18.60 6.60 -16.00
C PRO A 230 -18.43 8.11 -16.17
N TRP A 231 -17.53 8.67 -15.36
CA TRP A 231 -17.01 10.02 -15.56
C TRP A 231 -15.51 9.94 -15.87
N THR A 232 -15.18 10.13 -17.15
CA THR A 232 -13.85 9.86 -17.69
C THR A 232 -12.88 11.01 -17.44
N THR A 233 -11.61 10.67 -17.24
CA THR A 233 -10.52 11.64 -17.23
C THR A 233 -10.05 11.97 -18.66
N PRO A 234 -9.28 13.06 -18.85
CA PRO A 234 -8.58 13.29 -20.12
C PRO A 234 -7.64 12.14 -20.53
N ASP A 235 -7.06 11.43 -19.55
CA ASP A 235 -6.14 10.31 -19.72
C ASP A 235 -6.81 8.95 -19.43
N ASP A 236 -8.10 8.81 -19.76
CA ASP A 236 -8.92 7.63 -19.44
C ASP A 236 -8.33 6.32 -20.01
N ASP A 237 -7.70 6.38 -21.18
CA ASP A 237 -7.01 5.25 -21.80
C ASP A 237 -5.80 4.78 -20.98
N VAL A 238 -5.00 5.70 -20.46
CA VAL A 238 -3.86 5.42 -19.56
C VAL A 238 -4.36 4.79 -18.25
N PHE A 239 -5.38 5.37 -17.63
CA PHE A 239 -5.93 4.84 -16.37
C PHE A 239 -6.53 3.44 -16.54
N LYS A 240 -7.28 3.21 -17.63
CA LYS A 240 -7.77 1.88 -17.98
C LYS A 240 -6.63 0.90 -18.20
N HIS A 241 -5.57 1.30 -18.90
CA HIS A 241 -4.39 0.45 -19.10
C HIS A 241 -3.72 0.06 -17.77
N LEU A 242 -3.54 1.02 -16.86
CA LEU A 242 -2.97 0.78 -15.53
C LEU A 242 -3.86 -0.18 -14.70
N ALA A 243 -5.18 0.05 -14.67
CA ALA A 243 -6.13 -0.80 -13.97
C ALA A 243 -6.17 -2.22 -14.55
N LEU A 244 -6.12 -2.35 -15.88
CA LEU A 244 -6.05 -3.65 -16.56
C LEU A 244 -4.75 -4.39 -16.30
N THR A 245 -3.62 -3.68 -16.20
CA THR A 245 -2.31 -4.27 -15.90
C THR A 245 -2.34 -4.97 -14.55
N TYR A 246 -2.95 -4.34 -13.52
CA TYR A 246 -3.11 -4.96 -12.21
C TYR A 246 -4.14 -6.09 -12.22
N SER A 247 -5.36 -5.84 -12.71
CA SER A 247 -6.45 -6.84 -12.67
C SER A 247 -6.14 -8.10 -13.47
N LYS A 248 -5.51 -7.98 -14.65
CA LYS A 248 -5.16 -9.14 -15.51
C LYS A 248 -4.10 -10.05 -14.89
N THR A 249 -3.19 -9.50 -14.07
CA THR A 249 -2.17 -10.28 -13.37
C THR A 249 -2.68 -10.93 -12.09
N HIS A 250 -3.84 -10.48 -11.58
CA HIS A 250 -4.48 -11.07 -10.41
C HIS A 250 -5.38 -12.27 -10.80
N PRO A 251 -5.18 -13.48 -10.26
CA PRO A 251 -5.83 -14.72 -10.74
C PRO A 251 -7.36 -14.74 -10.75
N THR A 252 -7.99 -14.04 -9.80
CA THR A 252 -9.46 -13.99 -9.65
C THR A 252 -10.09 -12.65 -10.00
N MET A 253 -9.39 -11.52 -9.83
CA MET A 253 -9.93 -10.18 -10.11
C MET A 253 -10.34 -10.04 -11.59
N ASN A 254 -9.52 -10.55 -12.52
CA ASN A 254 -9.82 -10.48 -13.97
C ASN A 254 -11.12 -11.17 -14.37
N LYS A 255 -11.63 -12.10 -13.55
CA LYS A 255 -12.89 -12.82 -13.81
C LYS A 255 -14.10 -11.92 -13.62
N GLY A 256 -13.94 -10.81 -12.90
CA GLY A 256 -15.03 -9.88 -12.60
C GLY A 256 -16.08 -10.42 -11.64
N GLU A 257 -15.80 -11.55 -11.00
CA GLU A 257 -16.67 -12.15 -9.99
C GLU A 257 -16.64 -11.26 -8.74
N SER A 258 -17.81 -10.76 -8.39
CA SER A 258 -17.97 -9.88 -7.25
C SER A 258 -18.12 -10.68 -5.94
N CYS A 259 -17.76 -10.08 -4.82
CA CYS A 259 -18.10 -10.62 -3.52
C CYS A 259 -19.60 -10.43 -3.26
N GLN A 260 -20.30 -11.46 -2.77
CA GLN A 260 -21.66 -11.37 -2.20
C GLN A 260 -22.75 -10.77 -3.12
N ASN A 261 -23.02 -11.39 -4.28
CA ASN A 261 -24.15 -11.04 -5.18
C ASN A 261 -24.20 -9.58 -5.66
N SER A 262 -23.07 -8.87 -5.68
CA SER A 262 -22.99 -7.53 -6.25
C SER A 262 -22.79 -7.59 -7.78
N ASN A 263 -22.95 -6.45 -8.47
CA ASN A 263 -22.74 -6.43 -9.92
C ASN A 263 -21.30 -6.82 -10.27
N PRO A 264 -21.09 -7.65 -11.30
CA PRO A 264 -19.75 -8.07 -11.71
C PRO A 264 -18.97 -6.88 -12.29
N PHE A 265 -17.65 -6.87 -12.04
CA PHE A 265 -16.74 -5.88 -12.61
C PHE A 265 -16.07 -6.46 -13.85
N LYS A 266 -16.53 -6.09 -15.05
CA LYS A 266 -15.98 -6.64 -16.29
C LYS A 266 -14.45 -6.45 -16.33
N GLU A 267 -13.72 -7.53 -16.61
CA GLU A 267 -12.24 -7.57 -16.60
C GLU A 267 -11.59 -7.17 -15.27
N GLY A 268 -12.36 -7.09 -14.18
CA GLY A 268 -11.84 -6.74 -12.85
C GLY A 268 -11.51 -5.26 -12.68
N ILE A 269 -12.06 -4.36 -13.51
CA ILE A 269 -11.86 -2.92 -13.42
C ILE A 269 -13.20 -2.16 -13.33
N THR A 270 -13.18 -0.95 -12.82
CA THR A 270 -14.34 -0.04 -12.85
C THR A 270 -13.91 1.42 -12.85
N ASN A 271 -14.67 2.29 -13.52
CA ASN A 271 -14.56 3.73 -13.24
C ASN A 271 -15.18 3.99 -11.85
N GLY A 272 -14.57 4.87 -11.06
CA GLY A 272 -15.00 5.15 -9.70
C GLY A 272 -16.44 5.69 -9.63
N ALA A 273 -16.73 6.72 -10.41
CA ALA A 273 -18.05 7.36 -10.45
C ALA A 273 -19.14 6.42 -10.98
N GLU A 274 -18.79 5.53 -11.93
CA GLU A 274 -19.68 4.46 -12.41
C GLU A 274 -20.03 3.47 -11.30
N TRP A 275 -19.06 3.09 -10.47
CA TRP A 275 -19.31 2.16 -9.38
C TRP A 275 -20.19 2.79 -8.29
N TYR A 276 -19.73 3.92 -7.73
CA TYR A 276 -20.52 4.79 -6.86
C TYR A 276 -19.78 6.11 -6.62
N ILE A 277 -20.55 7.19 -6.47
CA ILE A 277 -19.98 8.52 -6.26
C ILE A 277 -19.27 8.64 -4.90
N VAL A 278 -18.01 9.06 -4.94
CA VAL A 278 -17.15 9.35 -3.78
C VAL A 278 -16.63 10.77 -3.84
N LYS A 279 -17.17 11.64 -2.98
CA LYS A 279 -16.67 13.01 -2.80
C LYS A 279 -15.44 13.03 -1.90
N GLY A 280 -14.44 13.84 -2.25
CA GLY A 280 -13.24 14.05 -1.42
C GLY A 280 -12.35 12.81 -1.28
N ASN A 281 -12.25 12.03 -2.36
CA ASN A 281 -11.42 10.82 -2.46
C ASN A 281 -9.93 11.17 -2.51
N SER A 282 -9.08 10.30 -1.97
CA SER A 282 -7.62 10.38 -2.12
C SER A 282 -7.11 9.94 -3.50
N SER A 283 -7.93 9.29 -4.33
CA SER A 283 -7.50 8.63 -5.58
C SER A 283 -7.18 9.59 -6.74
N ILE A 284 -7.50 10.88 -6.60
CA ILE A 284 -7.17 11.93 -7.58
C ILE A 284 -5.94 12.75 -7.13
N MET A 285 -5.25 12.27 -6.09
CA MET A 285 -4.13 12.96 -5.43
C MET A 285 -2.87 12.09 -5.42
#